data_AF-A0A329R511-F1
#
_entry.id   AF-A0A329R511-F1
#
_cell.length_a   1.000
_cell.length_b   1.000
_cell.length_c   1.000
_cell.angle_alpha   90.00
_cell.angle_beta   90.00
_cell.angle_gamma   90.00
#
_symmetry.space_group_name_H-M   'P 1'
#
loop_
_entity.id
_entity.type
_entity.pdbx_description
1 polymer ?
#
loop_
_entity_poly.entity_id
_entity_poly.type
_entity_poly.pdbx_seq_one_letter_code
_entity_poly.pdbx_strand_id
1 'polypeptide(L)'
;MTDLNAYHYFEKSLGPFRNLSSLSDKEAETVTQRIRHQGRNFASQRSSDYMMIRREIERKAYEQFISKGGKPTNRYPHYMTLGACAWLESWYTEPDWVMISWESLPADSVSFTYGDLFPTMRYMDDKPYRKQVYTKDEILDVIQSYGWPQEWNRQGELAPERYIEVQVWNEGIIRPYRHLD
;
A
#
# COMPACT_ATOMS: atom_id res chain seq x y z
N MET A 1 -13.10 -14.19 -3.80
CA MET A 1 -12.06 -13.66 -4.71
C MET A 1 -10.88 -14.62 -4.66
N THR A 2 -10.22 -14.90 -5.78
CA THR A 2 -9.07 -15.85 -5.85
C THR A 2 -7.86 -15.24 -6.54
N ASP A 3 -7.92 -13.94 -6.81
CA ASP A 3 -6.85 -13.20 -7.48
C ASP A 3 -5.79 -12.78 -6.46
N LEU A 4 -4.65 -13.47 -6.50
CA LEU A 4 -3.50 -13.20 -5.63
C LEU A 4 -2.47 -12.28 -6.31
N ASN A 5 -2.76 -11.73 -7.49
CA ASN A 5 -1.83 -10.80 -8.12
C ASN A 5 -1.82 -9.46 -7.39
N ALA A 6 -0.70 -8.76 -7.42
CA ALA A 6 -0.58 -7.43 -6.83
C ALA A 6 -0.84 -6.34 -7.88
N TYR A 7 -1.62 -5.32 -7.52
CA TYR A 7 -2.00 -4.20 -8.40
C TYR A 7 -1.53 -2.86 -7.83
N HIS A 8 -0.80 -2.10 -8.63
CA HIS A 8 -0.43 -0.72 -8.31
C HIS A 8 -1.24 0.23 -9.18
N TYR A 9 -2.06 1.09 -8.57
CA TYR A 9 -2.85 2.10 -9.26
C TYR A 9 -2.12 3.44 -9.25
N PHE A 10 -2.19 4.17 -10.37
CA PHE A 10 -1.51 5.46 -10.51
C PHE A 10 -2.21 6.37 -11.53
N GLU A 11 -1.85 7.66 -11.49
CA GLU A 11 -2.26 8.63 -12.50
C GLU A 11 -1.42 8.39 -13.77
N LYS A 12 -2.08 8.04 -14.88
CA LYS A 12 -1.42 7.65 -16.14
C LYS A 12 -0.36 8.65 -16.57
N SER A 13 -0.69 9.94 -16.53
CA SER A 13 0.22 11.03 -16.93
C SER A 13 1.48 11.17 -16.06
N LEU A 14 1.51 10.57 -14.86
CA LEU A 14 2.66 10.60 -13.95
C LEU A 14 3.50 9.32 -13.99
N GLY A 15 2.92 8.20 -14.41
CA GLY A 15 3.56 6.89 -14.36
C GLY A 15 3.58 6.24 -12.96
N PRO A 16 3.92 4.94 -12.89
CA PRO A 16 3.79 4.14 -11.67
C PRO A 16 4.93 4.37 -10.66
N PHE A 17 4.71 3.89 -9.43
CA PHE A 17 5.69 3.75 -8.35
C PHE A 17 6.43 5.04 -7.93
N ARG A 18 5.75 6.19 -8.03
CA ARG A 18 6.22 7.44 -7.40
C ARG A 18 5.93 7.39 -5.90
N ASN A 19 6.96 7.53 -5.08
CA ASN A 19 6.85 7.33 -3.64
C ASN A 19 7.31 8.56 -2.85
N LEU A 20 6.44 9.13 -2.02
CA LEU A 20 6.80 10.29 -1.18
C LEU A 20 7.90 9.97 -0.14
N SER A 21 8.07 8.71 0.24
CA SER A 21 9.05 8.29 1.25
C SER A 21 10.45 8.13 0.66
N SER A 22 10.58 8.16 -0.67
CA SER A 22 11.89 8.25 -1.33
C SER A 22 12.44 9.68 -1.37
N LEU A 23 11.63 10.68 -1.00
CA LEU A 23 11.98 12.09 -1.08
C LEU A 23 12.53 12.60 0.27
N SER A 24 13.42 13.59 0.21
CA SER A 24 13.83 14.35 1.39
C SER A 24 12.63 15.11 2.00
N ASP A 25 12.74 15.57 3.25
CA ASP A 25 11.68 16.34 3.91
C ASP A 25 11.21 17.54 3.10
N LYS A 26 12.18 18.31 2.58
CA LYS A 26 11.90 19.52 1.80
C LYS A 26 11.19 19.18 0.48
N GLU A 27 11.61 18.13 -0.21
CA GLU A 27 11.00 17.69 -1.46
C GLU A 27 9.61 17.11 -1.23
N ALA A 28 9.45 16.27 -0.19
CA ALA A 28 8.17 15.69 0.19
C ALA A 28 7.16 16.78 0.58
N GLU A 29 7.59 17.80 1.32
CA GLU A 29 6.76 18.97 1.65
C GLU A 29 6.35 19.71 0.38
N THR A 30 7.30 20.00 -0.52
CA THR A 30 7.02 20.68 -1.79
C THR A 30 6.00 19.91 -2.64
N VAL A 31 6.16 18.60 -2.77
CA VAL A 31 5.23 17.74 -3.51
C VAL A 31 3.87 17.68 -2.82
N THR A 32 3.84 17.57 -1.49
CA THR A 32 2.59 17.54 -0.71
C THR A 32 1.82 18.86 -0.86
N GLN A 33 2.51 20.01 -0.79
CA GLN A 33 1.90 21.32 -1.02
C GLN A 33 1.34 21.43 -2.44
N ARG A 34 2.07 20.98 -3.46
CA ARG A 34 1.59 20.96 -4.85
C ARG A 34 0.32 20.11 -5.00
N ILE A 35 0.30 18.90 -4.42
CA ILE A 35 -0.87 18.02 -4.45
C ILE A 35 -2.08 18.68 -3.78
N ARG A 36 -1.89 19.34 -2.63
CA ARG A 36 -2.95 20.11 -1.94
C ARG A 36 -3.48 21.24 -2.79
N HIS A 37 -2.59 22.05 -3.38
CA HIS A 37 -2.98 23.18 -4.23
C HIS A 37 -3.72 22.76 -5.50
N GLN A 38 -3.39 21.60 -6.06
CA GLN A 38 -4.11 21.09 -7.23
C GLN A 38 -5.52 20.64 -6.87
N GLY A 39 -5.75 20.07 -5.68
CA GLY A 39 -7.09 19.73 -5.17
C GLY A 39 -7.85 18.67 -5.97
N ARG A 40 -7.20 18.02 -6.95
CA ARG A 40 -7.86 17.14 -7.93
C ARG A 40 -8.11 15.72 -7.40
N ASN A 41 -7.25 15.23 -6.51
CA ASN A 41 -7.21 13.81 -6.14
C ASN A 41 -7.30 13.64 -4.60
N PHE A 42 -7.66 12.44 -4.12
CA PHE A 42 -7.81 12.12 -2.69
C PHE A 42 -6.59 12.52 -1.83
N ALA A 43 -5.38 12.43 -2.41
CA ALA A 43 -4.14 12.81 -1.76
C ALA A 43 -4.07 14.31 -1.33
N SER A 44 -4.90 15.18 -1.92
CA SER A 44 -4.97 16.60 -1.56
C SER A 44 -5.58 16.87 -0.18
N GLN A 45 -6.26 15.88 0.42
CA GLN A 45 -6.92 16.00 1.73
C GLN A 45 -6.01 15.63 2.92
N ARG A 46 -4.74 15.27 2.66
CA ARG A 46 -3.79 14.80 3.71
C ARG A 46 -3.35 15.93 4.64
N SER A 47 -3.29 15.66 5.94
CA SER A 47 -2.85 16.61 7.00
C SER A 47 -1.36 16.99 6.90
N SER A 48 -0.94 18.09 7.51
CA SER A 48 0.46 18.55 7.57
C SER A 48 1.41 17.46 8.06
N ASP A 49 0.97 16.70 9.06
CA ASP A 49 1.80 15.72 9.75
C ASP A 49 1.84 14.36 9.03
N TYR A 50 1.21 14.27 7.85
CA TYR A 50 1.09 13.03 7.08
C TYR A 50 2.43 12.33 6.86
N MET A 51 3.48 13.06 6.46
CA MET A 51 4.79 12.47 6.19
C MET A 51 5.50 11.96 7.44
N MET A 52 5.34 12.67 8.57
CA MET A 52 5.87 12.24 9.87
C MET A 52 5.22 10.90 10.27
N ILE A 53 3.89 10.86 10.24
CA ILE A 53 3.11 9.66 10.58
C ILE A 53 3.45 8.51 9.63
N ARG A 54 3.54 8.78 8.32
CA ARG A 54 3.88 7.78 7.30
C ARG A 54 5.19 7.08 7.60
N ARG A 55 6.24 7.85 7.87
CA ARG A 55 7.56 7.29 8.15
C ARG A 55 7.58 6.51 9.47
N GLU A 56 6.82 6.95 10.47
CA GLU A 56 6.70 6.22 11.73
C GLU A 56 6.05 4.84 11.52
N ILE A 57 4.92 4.78 10.81
CA ILE A 57 4.22 3.51 10.56
C ILE A 57 4.99 2.61 9.58
N GLU A 58 5.68 3.18 8.59
CA GLU A 58 6.57 2.44 7.69
C GLU A 58 7.74 1.81 8.45
N ARG A 59 8.35 2.54 9.38
CA ARG A 59 9.41 2.00 10.25
C ARG A 59 8.90 0.84 11.10
N LYS A 60 7.71 0.97 11.71
CA LYS A 60 7.10 -0.12 12.48
C LYS A 60 6.82 -1.34 11.61
N ALA A 61 6.28 -1.13 10.41
CA ALA A 61 6.03 -2.21 9.45
C ALA A 61 7.33 -2.92 9.04
N TYR A 62 8.39 -2.15 8.74
CA TYR A 62 9.72 -2.66 8.42
C TYR A 62 10.29 -3.54 9.55
N GLU A 63 10.25 -3.05 10.79
CA GLU A 63 10.75 -3.76 11.96
C GLU A 63 9.98 -5.07 12.21
N GLN A 64 8.65 -5.02 12.11
CA GLN A 64 7.84 -6.23 12.24
C GLN A 64 8.12 -7.22 11.12
N PHE A 65 8.26 -6.76 9.88
CA PHE A 65 8.55 -7.63 8.75
C PHE A 65 9.90 -8.35 8.93
N ILE A 66 10.96 -7.63 9.33
CA ILE A 66 12.25 -8.24 9.68
C ILE A 66 12.10 -9.26 10.81
N SER A 67 11.34 -8.94 11.86
CA SER A 67 11.13 -9.86 12.99
C SER A 67 10.46 -11.17 12.58
N LYS A 68 9.72 -11.16 11.46
CA LYS A 68 9.06 -12.32 10.86
C LYS A 68 9.89 -13.01 9.77
N GLY A 69 11.17 -12.66 9.65
CA GLY A 69 12.11 -13.28 8.68
C GLY A 69 12.19 -12.58 7.32
N GLY A 70 11.52 -11.43 7.16
CA GLY A 70 11.64 -10.59 5.97
C GLY A 70 13.07 -10.06 5.77
N LYS A 71 13.44 -9.84 4.50
CA LYS A 71 14.74 -9.35 4.04
C LYS A 71 14.58 -8.11 3.15
N PRO A 72 13.97 -7.02 3.68
CA PRO A 72 13.76 -5.80 2.91
C PRO A 72 15.10 -5.17 2.48
N THR A 73 15.22 -4.78 1.20
CA THR A 73 16.41 -4.08 0.69
C THR A 73 16.25 -2.56 0.73
N ASN A 74 15.01 -2.07 0.82
CA ASN A 74 14.66 -0.67 1.00
C ASN A 74 14.16 -0.37 2.42
N ARG A 75 14.29 0.88 2.86
CA ARG A 75 13.75 1.34 4.17
C ARG A 75 12.27 1.71 4.15
N TYR A 76 11.69 1.85 2.97
CA TYR A 76 10.27 2.14 2.76
C TYR A 76 9.72 1.18 1.68
N PRO A 77 8.43 0.84 1.74
CA PRO A 77 7.83 -0.04 0.76
C PRO A 77 7.24 0.74 -0.41
N HIS A 78 7.05 0.06 -1.53
CA HIS A 78 6.08 0.43 -2.55
C HIS A 78 4.77 -0.28 -2.29
N TYR A 79 3.67 0.42 -2.55
CA TYR A 79 2.34 0.00 -2.14
C TYR A 79 1.56 -0.52 -3.33
N MET A 80 0.95 -1.69 -3.16
CA MET A 80 0.05 -2.33 -4.11
C MET A 80 -1.15 -2.91 -3.35
N THR A 81 -2.19 -3.34 -4.04
CA THR A 81 -3.27 -4.16 -3.46
C THR A 81 -3.09 -5.62 -3.84
N LEU A 82 -3.42 -6.54 -2.93
CA LEU A 82 -3.57 -7.95 -3.26
C LEU A 82 -4.96 -8.14 -3.86
N GLY A 83 -5.02 -8.56 -5.12
CA GLY A 83 -6.22 -8.56 -5.94
C GLY A 83 -6.63 -7.15 -6.40
N ALA A 84 -7.35 -7.08 -7.51
CA ALA A 84 -7.83 -5.80 -8.04
C ALA A 84 -8.80 -5.07 -7.09
N CYS A 85 -8.69 -3.73 -7.01
CA CYS A 85 -9.56 -2.86 -6.24
C CYS A 85 -10.01 -1.66 -7.09
N ALA A 86 -11.12 -1.82 -7.82
CA ALA A 86 -11.68 -0.77 -8.69
C ALA A 86 -12.00 0.55 -7.96
N TRP A 87 -12.21 0.52 -6.64
CA TRP A 87 -12.40 1.75 -5.86
C TRP A 87 -11.19 2.68 -5.92
N LEU A 88 -9.95 2.15 -5.98
CA LEU A 88 -8.74 2.96 -6.03
C LEU A 88 -8.58 3.73 -7.35
N GLU A 89 -9.22 3.28 -8.43
CA GLU A 89 -9.24 4.03 -9.70
C GLU A 89 -9.89 5.41 -9.53
N SER A 90 -10.86 5.54 -8.62
CA SER A 90 -11.52 6.83 -8.32
C SER A 90 -10.61 7.89 -7.70
N TRP A 91 -9.38 7.52 -7.31
CA TRP A 91 -8.40 8.45 -6.75
C TRP A 91 -7.66 9.26 -7.81
N TYR A 92 -7.82 8.91 -9.09
CA TYR A 92 -7.07 9.48 -10.21
C TYR A 92 -8.01 10.06 -11.27
N THR A 93 -7.51 11.03 -12.04
CA THR A 93 -8.29 11.62 -13.14
C THR A 93 -8.26 10.69 -14.34
N GLU A 94 -7.07 10.19 -14.72
CA GLU A 94 -6.89 9.14 -15.72
C GLU A 94 -6.16 7.97 -15.05
N PRO A 95 -6.90 7.01 -14.45
CA PRO A 95 -6.28 5.89 -13.77
C PRO A 95 -5.61 4.94 -14.76
N ASP A 96 -4.47 4.38 -14.34
CA ASP A 96 -3.82 3.25 -14.97
C ASP A 96 -3.28 2.32 -13.87
N TRP A 97 -2.89 1.09 -14.23
CA TRP A 97 -2.40 0.12 -13.25
C TRP A 97 -1.31 -0.80 -13.80
N VAL A 98 -0.43 -1.22 -12.89
CA VAL A 98 0.54 -2.29 -13.11
C VAL A 98 0.14 -3.51 -12.30
N MET A 99 0.23 -4.69 -12.91
CA MET A 99 0.03 -5.96 -12.23
C MET A 99 1.35 -6.72 -12.11
N ILE A 100 1.62 -7.27 -10.91
CA ILE A 100 2.72 -8.19 -10.65
C ILE A 100 2.13 -9.52 -10.19
N SER A 101 2.55 -10.62 -10.80
CA SER A 101 2.01 -11.93 -10.43
C SER A 101 2.39 -12.33 -9.01
N TRP A 102 1.52 -13.07 -8.32
CA TRP A 102 1.79 -13.60 -6.97
C TRP A 102 3.13 -14.33 -6.89
N GLU A 103 3.44 -15.14 -7.90
CA GLU A 103 4.67 -15.93 -7.96
C GLU A 103 5.92 -15.08 -8.21
N SER A 104 5.75 -13.89 -8.78
CA SER A 104 6.84 -12.91 -8.95
C SER A 104 7.07 -12.04 -7.71
N LEU A 105 6.37 -12.30 -6.59
CA LEU A 105 6.57 -11.63 -5.30
C LEU A 105 7.28 -12.58 -4.33
N PRO A 106 8.61 -12.42 -4.14
CA PRO A 106 9.38 -13.22 -3.19
C PRO A 106 8.87 -12.98 -1.76
N ALA A 107 8.61 -14.06 -1.02
CA ALA A 107 8.04 -14.00 0.33
C ALA A 107 8.92 -13.23 1.33
N ASP A 108 10.24 -13.21 1.12
CA ASP A 108 11.18 -12.45 1.95
C ASP A 108 11.26 -10.96 1.59
N SER A 109 10.60 -10.52 0.50
CA SER A 109 10.69 -9.16 -0.02
C SER A 109 9.35 -8.42 0.03
N VAL A 110 8.26 -9.08 0.44
CA VAL A 110 6.94 -8.48 0.55
C VAL A 110 6.29 -8.78 1.89
N SER A 111 5.56 -7.80 2.43
CA SER A 111 4.65 -7.99 3.56
C SER A 111 3.26 -7.49 3.22
N PHE A 112 2.29 -7.78 4.08
CA PHE A 112 0.90 -7.45 3.86
C PHE A 112 0.27 -6.81 5.09
N THR A 113 -0.74 -5.97 4.87
CA THR A 113 -1.68 -5.59 5.92
C THR A 113 -3.11 -5.90 5.48
N TYR A 114 -3.94 -6.31 6.43
CA TYR A 114 -5.36 -6.51 6.19
C TYR A 114 -6.09 -5.15 6.23
N GLY A 115 -6.03 -4.44 5.12
CA GLY A 115 -6.37 -3.02 5.03
C GLY A 115 -5.17 -2.17 4.61
N ASP A 116 -5.44 -0.90 4.30
CA ASP A 116 -4.40 0.12 4.12
C ASP A 116 -3.53 0.23 5.38
N LEU A 117 -2.22 0.46 5.22
CA LEU A 117 -1.28 0.51 6.34
C LEU A 117 -1.64 1.58 7.38
N PHE A 118 -2.15 2.75 6.95
CA PHE A 118 -2.51 3.83 7.86
C PHE A 118 -3.60 3.44 8.86
N PRO A 119 -4.82 3.06 8.43
CA PRO A 119 -5.85 2.62 9.36
C PRO A 119 -5.45 1.32 10.06
N THR A 120 -4.75 0.39 9.40
CA THR A 120 -4.31 -0.86 10.07
C THR A 120 -3.45 -0.58 11.29
N MET A 121 -2.53 0.40 11.21
CA MET A 121 -1.61 0.73 12.30
C MET A 121 -2.17 1.72 13.33
N ARG A 122 -3.29 2.40 13.04
CA ARG A 122 -3.77 3.54 13.86
C ARG A 122 -5.23 3.46 14.27
N TYR A 123 -6.06 2.69 13.58
CA TYR A 123 -7.48 2.56 13.91
C TYR A 123 -7.64 1.71 15.18
N MET A 124 -8.50 2.17 16.08
CA MET A 124 -8.65 1.60 17.42
C MET A 124 -10.01 0.90 17.51
N ASP A 125 -10.06 -0.36 17.08
CA ASP A 125 -11.26 -1.21 17.14
C ASP A 125 -10.97 -2.62 17.68
N ASP A 126 -9.77 -2.82 18.23
CA ASP A 126 -9.26 -4.06 18.84
C ASP A 126 -9.40 -5.32 17.97
N LYS A 127 -9.61 -5.14 16.65
CA LYS A 127 -9.69 -6.27 15.74
C LYS A 127 -8.34 -7.01 15.70
N PRO A 128 -8.36 -8.35 15.68
CA PRO A 128 -7.15 -9.17 15.85
C PRO A 128 -6.13 -8.99 14.72
N TYR A 129 -6.56 -8.44 13.57
CA TYR A 129 -5.71 -8.20 12.42
C TYR A 129 -5.11 -6.78 12.35
N ARG A 130 -5.33 -5.95 13.38
CA ARG A 130 -4.76 -4.60 13.48
C ARG A 130 -3.30 -4.62 13.92
N LYS A 131 -2.63 -3.48 13.72
CA LYS A 131 -1.30 -3.13 14.26
C LYS A 131 -0.20 -4.14 13.93
N GLN A 132 -0.40 -4.94 12.89
CA GLN A 132 0.55 -5.95 12.48
C GLN A 132 0.67 -6.03 10.96
N VAL A 133 1.86 -6.42 10.50
CA VAL A 133 2.08 -6.88 9.13
C VAL A 133 2.08 -8.41 9.08
N TYR A 134 1.78 -8.94 7.90
CA TYR A 134 1.71 -10.37 7.63
C TYR A 134 2.76 -10.78 6.60
N THR A 135 3.28 -12.00 6.73
CA THR A 135 4.03 -12.66 5.66
C THR A 135 3.08 -13.18 4.58
N LYS A 136 3.65 -13.69 3.49
CA LYS A 136 2.92 -14.31 2.38
C LYS A 136 2.08 -15.51 2.81
N ASP A 137 2.54 -16.29 3.78
CA ASP A 137 1.80 -17.43 4.32
C ASP A 137 0.71 -16.95 5.29
N GLU A 138 1.06 -16.07 6.24
CA GLU A 138 0.11 -15.59 7.24
C GLU A 138 -1.08 -14.82 6.63
N ILE A 139 -0.87 -14.06 5.54
CA ILE A 139 -1.96 -13.31 4.92
C ILE A 139 -3.04 -14.23 4.33
N LEU A 140 -2.67 -15.45 3.88
CA LEU A 140 -3.64 -16.43 3.38
C LEU A 140 -4.54 -16.94 4.51
N ASP A 141 -3.98 -17.17 5.70
CA ASP A 141 -4.75 -17.57 6.89
C ASP A 141 -5.70 -16.45 7.35
N VAL A 142 -5.25 -15.20 7.27
CA VAL A 142 -6.07 -14.02 7.58
C VAL A 142 -7.23 -13.90 6.58
N ILE A 143 -6.97 -14.08 5.28
CA ILE A 143 -8.01 -14.10 4.23
C ILE A 143 -8.99 -15.23 4.49
N GLN A 144 -8.51 -16.43 4.85
CA GLN A 144 -9.38 -17.56 5.16
C GLN A 144 -10.30 -17.26 6.36
N SER A 145 -9.80 -16.55 7.36
CA SER A 145 -10.52 -16.25 8.60
C SER A 145 -11.53 -15.11 8.46
N TYR A 146 -11.20 -14.06 7.70
CA TYR A 146 -11.98 -12.82 7.65
C TYR A 146 -12.54 -12.49 6.26
N GLY A 147 -12.19 -13.26 5.23
CA GLY A 147 -12.57 -13.00 3.84
C GLY A 147 -11.79 -11.86 3.20
N TRP A 148 -12.21 -11.45 2.01
CA TRP A 148 -11.60 -10.35 1.26
C TRP A 148 -12.32 -9.02 1.54
N PRO A 149 -11.64 -7.95 2.01
CA PRO A 149 -12.25 -6.63 2.17
C PRO A 149 -12.91 -6.11 0.88
N GLN A 150 -12.34 -6.45 -0.28
CA GLN A 150 -12.91 -6.13 -1.60
C GLN A 150 -14.27 -6.77 -1.86
N GLU A 151 -14.64 -7.82 -1.11
CA GLU A 151 -15.93 -8.51 -1.21
C GLU A 151 -16.89 -8.06 -0.11
N TRP A 152 -16.50 -8.21 1.17
CA TRP A 152 -17.42 -7.91 2.28
C TRP A 152 -17.55 -6.41 2.58
N ASN A 153 -16.61 -5.57 2.15
CA ASN A 153 -16.61 -4.12 2.39
C ASN A 153 -16.30 -3.30 1.13
N ARG A 154 -16.80 -3.73 -0.02
CA ARG A 154 -16.50 -3.11 -1.32
C ARG A 154 -16.76 -1.60 -1.36
N GLN A 155 -17.83 -1.14 -0.70
CA GLN A 155 -18.19 0.28 -0.60
C GLN A 155 -17.49 1.00 0.56
N GLY A 156 -16.81 0.24 1.43
CA GLY A 156 -16.10 0.70 2.62
C GLY A 156 -16.95 1.47 3.62
N GLU A 157 -18.19 1.04 3.80
CA GLU A 157 -19.17 1.61 4.72
C GLU A 157 -19.13 0.92 6.08
N LEU A 158 -18.62 -0.32 6.15
CA LEU A 158 -18.66 -1.15 7.36
C LEU A 158 -17.43 -0.97 8.25
N ALA A 159 -16.29 -0.65 7.65
CA ALA A 159 -14.98 -0.60 8.30
C ALA A 159 -13.94 0.11 7.39
N PRO A 160 -12.73 0.47 7.88
CA PRO A 160 -11.75 1.18 7.06
C PRO A 160 -11.07 0.32 5.97
N GLU A 161 -11.14 -1.01 6.05
CA GLU A 161 -10.51 -1.94 5.10
C GLU A 161 -11.34 -2.05 3.84
N ARG A 162 -10.78 -1.64 2.70
CA ARG A 162 -11.41 -1.85 1.38
C ARG A 162 -10.61 -2.79 0.48
N TYR A 163 -9.37 -3.06 0.85
CA TYR A 163 -8.45 -3.97 0.17
C TYR A 163 -7.43 -4.53 1.15
N ILE A 164 -6.73 -5.58 0.74
CA ILE A 164 -5.50 -6.04 1.38
C ILE A 164 -4.34 -5.31 0.71
N GLU A 165 -3.46 -4.71 1.49
CA GLU A 165 -2.32 -3.96 0.98
C GLU A 165 -1.08 -4.85 0.94
N VAL A 166 -0.32 -4.76 -0.13
CA VAL A 166 1.01 -5.35 -0.30
C VAL A 166 2.05 -4.26 -0.15
N GLN A 167 3.01 -4.48 0.73
CA GLN A 167 4.21 -3.66 0.88
C GLN A 167 5.39 -4.36 0.21
N VAL A 168 5.89 -3.81 -0.90
CA VAL A 168 7.03 -4.33 -1.64
C VAL A 168 8.30 -3.61 -1.19
N TRP A 169 9.20 -4.35 -0.53
CA TRP A 169 10.39 -3.79 0.13
C TRP A 169 11.67 -3.88 -0.69
N ASN A 170 11.56 -4.23 -1.97
CA ASN A 170 12.70 -4.37 -2.88
C ASN A 170 12.43 -3.65 -4.20
N GLU A 171 13.23 -2.61 -4.50
CA GLU A 171 13.13 -1.82 -5.74
C GLU A 171 13.29 -2.71 -6.99
N GLY A 172 14.11 -3.77 -6.90
CA GLY A 172 14.37 -4.67 -8.01
C GLY A 172 13.12 -5.34 -8.57
N ILE A 173 12.09 -5.53 -7.73
CA ILE A 173 10.81 -6.14 -8.11
C ILE A 173 9.99 -5.18 -8.98
N ILE A 174 9.98 -3.89 -8.64
CA ILE A 174 9.15 -2.90 -9.34
C ILE A 174 9.88 -2.22 -10.52
N ARG A 175 11.21 -2.28 -10.55
CA ARG A 175 12.04 -1.63 -11.57
C ARG A 175 11.62 -1.92 -13.02
N PRO A 176 11.25 -3.16 -13.41
CA PRO A 176 10.80 -3.46 -14.77
C PRO A 176 9.56 -2.67 -15.22
N TYR A 177 8.76 -2.18 -14.26
CA TYR A 177 7.48 -1.54 -14.51
C TYR A 177 7.55 0.00 -14.45
N ARG A 178 8.71 0.57 -14.10
CA ARG A 178 8.91 2.04 -14.03
C ARG A 178 9.08 2.70 -15.41
N HIS A 179 9.23 1.90 -16.45
CA HIS A 179 9.45 2.32 -17.84
C HIS A 179 8.47 1.59 -18.74
N LEU A 180 7.18 1.91 -18.63
CA LEU A 180 6.24 1.62 -19.69
C LEU A 180 6.12 2.92 -20.48
N ASP A 181 6.98 3.05 -21.50
CA ASP A 181 6.82 4.01 -22.60
C ASP A 181 5.75 3.50 -23.58
#